data_AF-A0A2D3VUV6-F1
#
_entry.id   AF-A0A2D3VUV6-F1
#
_cell.length_a   1.000
_cell.length_b   1.000
_cell.length_c   1.000
_cell.angle_alpha   90.00
_cell.angle_beta   90.00
_cell.angle_gamma   90.00
#
_symmetry.space_group_name_H-M   'P 1'
#
loop_
_entity.id
_entity.type
_entity.pdbx_description
1 polymer ?
#
loop_
_entity_poly.entity_id
_entity_poly.type
_entity_poly.pdbx_seq_one_letter_code
_entity_poly.pdbx_strand_id
1 'polypeptide(L)'
;NDYNANVTSELLHVNYKTVYERYTDLRKLAFEHLEQIYSSNAHKFVEYDEYYYLPKTKRGKVKYLFDSIGILGMVYDNFVYTLILPDQFSHLKENCDINLAHLKEYSRFLNRYKIVHFQKFDNLLIRFWVFLENFTDKYKGIEKKNFIYYLKECEFRFNYEKQKREEILWDLWKKSLL
;
A
#
# COMPACT_ATOMS: atom_id res chain seq x y z
N ASN A 1 20.66 -0.06 -5.31
CA ASN A 1 20.02 1.26 -5.09
C ASN A 1 18.55 1.17 -5.43
N ASP A 2 17.72 2.04 -4.85
CA ASP A 2 16.26 2.06 -5.06
C ASP A 2 15.88 3.03 -6.19
N TYR A 3 16.29 2.69 -7.42
CA TYR A 3 16.07 3.51 -8.60
C TYR A 3 14.64 3.38 -9.13
N ASN A 4 14.08 4.49 -9.63
CA ASN A 4 12.81 4.45 -10.35
C ASN A 4 13.02 3.94 -11.79
N ALA A 5 11.93 3.59 -12.48
CA ALA A 5 12.02 3.01 -13.82
C ALA A 5 12.73 3.93 -14.84
N ASN A 6 12.61 5.26 -14.68
CA ASN A 6 13.28 6.20 -15.58
C ASN A 6 14.80 6.17 -15.40
N VAL A 7 15.27 6.33 -14.15
CA VAL A 7 16.70 6.27 -13.82
C VAL A 7 17.30 4.93 -14.23
N THR A 8 16.60 3.83 -13.98
CA THR A 8 17.06 2.49 -14.38
C THR A 8 17.11 2.33 -15.90
N SER A 9 16.17 2.92 -16.64
CA SER A 9 16.18 2.86 -18.11
C SER A 9 17.36 3.64 -18.71
N GLU A 10 17.70 4.79 -18.13
CA GLU A 10 18.86 5.58 -18.51
C GLU A 10 20.17 4.83 -18.21
N LEU A 11 20.29 4.23 -17.01
CA LEU A 11 21.47 3.47 -16.58
C LEU A 11 21.74 2.21 -17.41
N LEU A 12 20.67 1.51 -17.80
CA LEU A 12 20.77 0.25 -18.55
C LEU A 12 20.72 0.44 -20.06
N HIS A 13 20.51 1.68 -20.53
CA HIS A 13 20.32 2.01 -21.95
C HIS A 13 19.23 1.17 -22.64
N VAL A 14 18.11 0.94 -21.93
CA VAL A 14 16.95 0.20 -22.45
C VAL A 14 15.70 1.07 -22.45
N ASN A 15 14.67 0.65 -23.17
CA ASN A 15 13.41 1.38 -23.21
C ASN A 15 12.75 1.44 -21.81
N TYR A 16 12.30 2.63 -21.41
CA TYR A 16 11.54 2.85 -20.17
C TYR A 16 10.40 1.85 -19.99
N LYS A 17 9.65 1.57 -21.06
CA LYS A 17 8.51 0.64 -21.03
C LYS A 17 8.95 -0.76 -20.62
N THR A 18 10.09 -1.23 -21.12
CA THR A 18 10.66 -2.55 -20.77
C THR A 18 11.01 -2.62 -19.29
N VAL A 19 11.63 -1.57 -18.74
CA VAL A 19 11.95 -1.50 -17.30
C VAL A 19 10.69 -1.44 -16.46
N TYR A 20 9.71 -0.65 -16.88
CA TYR A 20 8.43 -0.50 -16.20
C TYR A 20 7.66 -1.83 -16.15
N GLU A 21 7.61 -2.56 -17.26
CA GLU A 21 7.00 -3.89 -17.34
C GLU A 21 7.73 -4.86 -16.41
N ARG A 22 9.07 -4.88 -16.43
CA ARG A 22 9.84 -5.74 -15.52
C ARG A 22 9.59 -5.41 -14.05
N TYR A 23 9.52 -4.14 -13.69
CA TYR A 23 9.19 -3.73 -12.31
C TYR A 23 7.78 -4.15 -11.93
N THR A 24 6.84 -4.10 -12.87
CA THR A 24 5.48 -4.57 -12.66
C THR A 24 5.44 -6.07 -12.41
N ASP A 25 6.22 -6.87 -13.14
CA ASP A 25 6.32 -8.31 -12.89
C ASP A 25 6.91 -8.61 -11.51
N LEU A 26 7.97 -7.90 -11.12
CA LEU A 26 8.56 -8.05 -9.78
C LEU A 26 7.57 -7.68 -8.67
N ARG A 27 6.71 -6.66 -8.87
CA ARG A 27 5.64 -6.34 -7.92
C ARG A 27 4.62 -7.47 -7.78
N LYS A 28 4.27 -8.15 -8.87
CA LYS A 28 3.34 -9.28 -8.85
C LYS A 28 3.94 -10.47 -8.09
N LEU A 29 5.22 -10.78 -8.33
CA LEU A 29 5.92 -11.83 -7.56
C LEU A 29 5.95 -11.51 -6.06
N ALA A 30 6.26 -10.26 -5.70
CA ALA A 30 6.22 -9.82 -4.31
C ALA A 30 4.81 -9.92 -3.71
N PHE A 31 3.79 -9.52 -4.47
CA PHE A 31 2.38 -9.66 -4.08
C PHE A 31 2.04 -11.11 -3.77
N GLU A 32 2.31 -12.05 -4.69
CA GLU A 32 2.00 -13.47 -4.52
C GLU A 32 2.72 -14.09 -3.31
N HIS A 33 4.00 -13.75 -3.12
CA HIS A 33 4.78 -14.18 -1.96
C HIS A 33 4.17 -13.72 -0.63
N LEU A 34 3.76 -12.45 -0.55
CA LEU A 34 3.14 -11.91 0.65
C LEU A 34 1.75 -12.53 0.90
N GLU A 35 0.95 -12.77 -0.13
CA GLU A 35 -0.36 -13.42 0.01
C GLU A 35 -0.24 -14.88 0.50
N GLN A 36 0.77 -15.62 0.06
CA GLN A 36 1.06 -16.96 0.56
C GLN A 36 1.41 -16.95 2.06
N ILE A 37 2.26 -15.99 2.47
CA ILE A 37 2.62 -15.82 3.89
C ILE A 37 1.41 -15.41 4.72
N TYR A 38 0.60 -14.46 4.22
CA TYR A 38 -0.62 -14.01 4.87
C TYR A 38 -1.57 -15.18 5.12
N SER A 39 -1.87 -15.96 4.07
CA SER A 39 -2.78 -17.12 4.15
C SER A 39 -2.32 -18.16 5.19
N SER A 40 -1.01 -18.33 5.34
CA SER A 40 -0.42 -19.28 6.29
C SER A 40 -0.44 -18.78 7.75
N ASN A 41 -0.61 -17.48 7.98
CA ASN A 41 -0.46 -16.85 9.30
C ASN A 41 -1.68 -16.03 9.76
N ALA A 42 -2.81 -16.13 9.06
CA ALA A 42 -3.98 -15.28 9.28
C ALA A 42 -4.54 -15.28 10.72
N HIS A 43 -4.31 -16.35 11.49
CA HIS A 43 -4.80 -16.50 12.86
C HIS A 43 -3.86 -15.92 13.94
N LYS A 44 -2.72 -15.35 13.55
CA LYS A 44 -1.65 -14.98 14.48
C LYS A 44 -1.45 -13.48 14.68
N PHE A 45 -2.24 -12.63 14.02
CA PHE A 45 -2.11 -11.19 14.13
C PHE A 45 -2.37 -10.71 15.56
N VAL A 46 -1.50 -9.82 16.04
CA VAL A 46 -1.51 -9.32 17.42
C VAL A 46 -1.93 -7.85 17.50
N GLU A 47 -1.72 -7.08 16.43
CA GLU A 47 -2.07 -5.67 16.36
C GLU A 47 -2.73 -5.34 15.02
N TYR A 48 -3.59 -4.33 15.02
CA TYR A 48 -4.30 -3.87 13.83
C TYR A 48 -4.59 -2.37 13.88
N ASP A 49 -4.49 -1.70 12.74
CA ASP A 49 -4.81 -0.28 12.56
C ASP A 49 -5.38 -0.03 11.17
N GLU A 50 -6.45 0.74 11.10
CA GLU A 50 -6.98 1.23 9.83
C GLU A 50 -6.30 2.53 9.40
N TYR A 51 -5.94 2.62 8.13
CA TYR A 51 -5.33 3.79 7.53
C TYR A 51 -6.07 4.21 6.28
N TYR A 52 -6.47 5.48 6.21
CA TYR A 52 -7.11 6.05 5.03
C TYR A 52 -6.06 6.80 4.20
N TYR A 53 -5.54 6.13 3.18
CA TYR A 53 -4.54 6.70 2.29
C TYR A 53 -5.18 7.68 1.30
N LEU A 54 -4.58 8.87 1.21
CA LEU A 54 -4.92 9.86 0.18
C LEU A 54 -3.64 10.49 -0.35
N PRO A 55 -3.40 10.54 -1.68
CA PRO A 55 -2.20 11.17 -2.24
C PRO A 55 -2.02 12.60 -1.75
N LYS A 56 -0.77 13.03 -1.52
CA LYS A 56 -0.48 14.39 -0.99
C LYS A 56 -1.16 15.51 -1.78
N THR A 57 -1.25 15.39 -3.10
CA THR A 57 -1.90 16.37 -4.00
C THR A 57 -3.41 16.55 -3.75
N LYS A 58 -4.06 15.56 -3.15
CA LYS A 58 -5.49 15.53 -2.81
C LYS A 58 -5.77 15.88 -1.35
N ARG A 59 -4.76 15.94 -0.48
CA ARG A 59 -4.94 16.27 0.95
C ARG A 59 -5.42 17.69 1.19
N GLY A 60 -6.12 17.88 2.30
CA GLY A 60 -6.71 19.16 2.70
C GLY A 60 -7.89 19.62 1.84
N LYS A 61 -8.17 18.94 0.72
CA LYS A 61 -9.28 19.26 -0.17
C LYS A 61 -10.44 18.32 0.16
N VAL A 62 -11.45 18.88 0.83
CA VAL A 62 -12.60 18.14 1.36
C VAL A 62 -13.30 17.30 0.28
N LYS A 63 -13.34 17.78 -0.97
CA LYS A 63 -13.91 17.04 -2.11
C LYS A 63 -13.27 15.68 -2.39
N TYR A 64 -12.04 15.44 -1.92
CA TYR A 64 -11.33 14.17 -2.12
C TYR A 64 -11.37 13.25 -0.88
N LEU A 65 -12.13 13.59 0.15
CA LEU A 65 -12.26 12.75 1.35
C LEU A 65 -12.70 11.31 0.98
N PHE A 66 -13.69 11.21 0.10
CA PHE A 66 -14.22 9.93 -0.38
C PHE A 66 -13.33 9.22 -1.41
N ASP A 67 -12.28 9.89 -1.90
CA ASP A 67 -11.28 9.26 -2.78
C ASP A 67 -10.23 8.48 -1.98
N SER A 68 -10.26 8.57 -0.65
CA SER A 68 -9.33 7.83 0.20
C SER A 68 -9.49 6.32 0.01
N ILE A 69 -8.35 5.63 0.08
CA ILE A 69 -8.28 4.17 0.01
C ILE A 69 -8.11 3.68 1.45
N GLY A 70 -9.10 2.96 1.96
CA GLY A 70 -9.01 2.30 3.26
C GLY A 70 -8.04 1.13 3.20
N ILE A 71 -7.12 1.06 4.15
CA ILE A 71 -6.12 0.00 4.29
C ILE A 71 -6.21 -0.51 5.71
N LEU A 72 -6.31 -1.83 5.88
CA LEU A 72 -6.15 -2.48 7.17
C LEU A 72 -4.70 -2.96 7.28
N GLY A 73 -3.95 -2.39 8.21
CA GLY A 73 -2.63 -2.86 8.60
C GLY A 73 -2.71 -3.82 9.78
N MET A 74 -1.95 -4.89 9.73
CA MET A 74 -1.86 -5.91 10.77
C MET A 74 -0.41 -6.25 11.06
N VAL A 75 -0.09 -6.63 12.30
CA VAL A 75 1.25 -7.03 12.71
C VAL A 75 1.26 -8.47 13.19
N TYR A 76 2.23 -9.24 12.71
CA TYR A 76 2.57 -10.55 13.23
C TYR A 76 4.09 -10.77 13.11
N ASP A 77 4.73 -11.26 14.17
CA ASP A 77 6.18 -11.58 14.19
C ASP A 77 7.11 -10.44 13.72
N ASN A 78 6.78 -9.19 14.08
CA ASN A 78 7.44 -7.97 13.59
C ASN A 78 7.36 -7.74 12.06
N PHE A 79 6.49 -8.46 11.36
CA PHE A 79 6.12 -8.20 9.98
C PHE A 79 4.80 -7.42 9.92
N VAL A 80 4.72 -6.50 8.97
CA VAL A 80 3.50 -5.76 8.65
C VAL A 80 2.80 -6.42 7.48
N TYR A 81 1.49 -6.56 7.57
CA TYR A 81 0.64 -7.09 6.52
C TYR A 81 -0.48 -6.09 6.23
N THR A 82 -0.84 -5.96 4.96
CA THR A 82 -1.85 -4.98 4.54
C THR A 82 -2.94 -5.62 3.69
N LEU A 83 -4.16 -5.14 3.91
CA LEU A 83 -5.32 -5.44 3.06
C LEU A 83 -5.97 -4.14 2.61
N ILE A 84 -6.36 -4.08 1.34
CA ILE A 84 -7.23 -3.00 0.86
C ILE A 84 -8.64 -3.28 1.35
N LEU A 85 -9.25 -2.30 2.02
CA LEU A 85 -10.64 -2.35 2.40
C LEU A 85 -11.52 -2.06 1.17
N PRO A 86 -12.73 -2.67 1.10
CA PRO A 86 -13.72 -2.31 0.09
C PRO A 86 -13.96 -0.80 0.05
N ASP A 87 -14.33 -0.27 -1.12
CA ASP A 87 -14.69 1.15 -1.23
C ASP A 87 -15.99 1.40 -0.44
N GLN A 88 -15.84 1.80 0.82
CA GLN A 88 -16.94 2.11 1.72
C GLN A 88 -17.75 3.33 1.24
N PHE A 89 -17.27 4.06 0.23
CA PHE A 89 -17.84 5.33 -0.22
C PHE A 89 -18.51 5.25 -1.59
N SER A 90 -18.60 4.08 -2.23
CA SER A 90 -19.19 3.91 -3.57
C SER A 90 -20.59 4.53 -3.66
N HIS A 91 -21.46 4.19 -2.71
CA HIS A 91 -22.85 4.68 -2.63
C HIS A 91 -22.99 6.21 -2.43
N LEU A 92 -21.97 6.85 -1.84
CA LEU A 92 -21.93 8.30 -1.60
C LEU A 92 -21.34 9.08 -2.78
N LYS A 93 -20.67 8.39 -3.71
CA LYS A 93 -20.14 9.00 -4.95
C LYS A 93 -21.20 9.03 -6.04
N GLU A 94 -22.06 8.01 -6.07
CA GLU A 94 -23.16 7.89 -7.03
C GLU A 94 -24.30 8.86 -6.71
N ASN A 95 -24.52 9.14 -5.42
CA ASN A 95 -25.47 10.14 -4.95
C ASN A 95 -24.67 11.29 -4.34
N CYS A 96 -24.57 12.42 -5.04
CA CYS A 96 -24.78 13.78 -4.47
C CYS A 96 -23.92 14.87 -5.10
N ASP A 97 -24.58 16.02 -5.29
CA ASP A 97 -24.04 17.33 -4.94
C ASP A 97 -23.63 17.32 -3.45
N ILE A 98 -22.40 16.91 -3.16
CA ILE A 98 -21.93 16.70 -1.79
C ILE A 98 -21.81 18.06 -1.08
N ASN A 99 -22.76 18.38 -0.22
CA ASN A 99 -22.73 19.59 0.61
C ASN A 99 -21.71 19.43 1.77
N LEU A 100 -21.08 20.54 2.18
CA LEU A 100 -20.02 20.59 3.18
C LEU A 100 -20.45 20.05 4.57
N ALA A 101 -21.74 20.14 4.90
CA ALA A 101 -22.29 19.63 6.15
C ALA A 101 -22.21 18.09 6.24
N HIS A 102 -22.60 17.38 5.18
CA HIS A 102 -22.51 15.92 5.10
C HIS A 102 -21.06 15.44 5.22
N LEU A 103 -20.12 16.15 4.60
CA LEU A 103 -18.68 15.84 4.67
C LEU A 103 -18.14 15.90 6.11
N LYS A 104 -18.57 16.89 6.91
CA LYS A 104 -18.14 17.03 8.31
C LYS A 104 -18.70 15.92 9.19
N GLU A 105 -19.99 15.60 9.06
CA GLU A 105 -20.61 14.50 9.82
C GLU A 105 -19.96 13.16 9.47
N TYR A 106 -19.63 12.95 8.19
CA TYR A 106 -18.99 11.73 7.75
C TYR A 106 -17.54 11.59 8.19
N SER A 107 -16.76 12.69 8.21
CA SER A 107 -15.41 12.67 8.81
C SER A 107 -15.46 12.29 10.29
N ARG A 108 -16.50 12.73 11.02
CA ARG A 108 -16.73 12.32 12.42
C ARG A 108 -17.12 10.85 12.52
N PHE A 109 -17.92 10.34 11.58
CA PHE A 109 -18.26 8.93 11.48
C PHE A 109 -17.00 8.08 11.28
N LEU A 110 -16.17 8.38 10.28
CA LEU A 110 -14.92 7.64 10.03
C LEU A 110 -14.00 7.61 11.25
N ASN A 111 -13.81 8.74 11.92
CA ASN A 111 -13.01 8.79 13.14
C ASN A 111 -13.61 7.97 14.29
N ARG A 112 -14.93 7.79 14.34
CA ARG A 112 -15.63 7.04 15.38
C ARG A 112 -15.53 5.52 15.17
N TYR A 113 -15.61 5.08 13.92
CA TYR A 113 -15.61 3.65 13.57
C TYR A 113 -14.24 3.12 13.16
N LYS A 114 -13.22 3.98 13.13
CA LYS A 114 -11.83 3.59 12.87
C LYS A 114 -11.42 2.46 13.82
N ILE A 115 -11.04 1.32 13.25
CA ILE A 115 -10.50 0.20 14.01
C ILE A 115 -9.06 0.52 14.42
N VAL A 116 -8.80 0.49 15.73
CA VAL A 116 -7.47 0.72 16.31
C VAL A 116 -7.26 -0.23 17.48
N HIS A 117 -6.20 -1.04 17.43
CA HIS A 117 -5.75 -1.85 18.55
C HIS A 117 -4.23 -1.97 18.58
N PHE A 118 -3.64 -1.50 19.67
CA PHE A 118 -2.21 -1.47 19.87
C PHE A 118 -1.85 -2.21 21.16
N GLN A 119 -0.81 -3.04 21.13
CA GLN A 119 -0.25 -3.65 22.33
C GLN A 119 0.92 -2.83 22.90
N LYS A 120 1.61 -2.03 22.06
CA LYS A 120 2.76 -1.20 22.46
C LYS A 120 2.66 0.26 22.00
N PHE A 121 3.33 1.15 22.75
CA PHE A 121 3.34 2.61 22.54
C PHE A 121 4.18 3.06 21.33
N ASP A 122 5.22 2.29 20.98
CA ASP A 122 6.03 2.46 19.76
C ASP A 122 5.57 1.43 18.72
N ASN A 123 4.67 1.85 17.82
CA ASN A 123 3.93 0.94 16.97
C ASN A 123 4.56 0.77 15.58
N LEU A 124 4.71 -0.48 15.15
CA LEU A 124 5.25 -0.85 13.86
C LEU A 124 4.39 -0.34 12.68
N LEU A 125 3.06 -0.33 12.83
CA LEU A 125 2.13 0.20 11.82
C LEU A 125 2.29 1.71 11.63
N ILE A 126 2.50 2.47 12.70
CA ILE A 126 2.75 3.92 12.59
C ILE A 126 4.00 4.17 11.74
N ARG A 127 5.07 3.42 11.99
CA ARG A 127 6.31 3.50 11.20
C ARG A 127 6.08 3.07 9.75
N PHE A 128 5.28 2.03 9.54
CA PHE A 128 4.89 1.59 8.20
C PHE A 128 4.09 2.64 7.45
N TRP A 129 3.13 3.32 8.08
CA TRP A 129 2.37 4.39 7.42
C TRP A 129 3.27 5.54 6.98
N VAL A 130 4.21 5.97 7.83
CA VAL A 130 5.21 6.98 7.44
C VAL A 130 6.09 6.49 6.28
N PHE A 131 6.44 5.21 6.28
CA PHE A 131 7.19 4.61 5.17
C PHE A 131 6.39 4.57 3.86
N LEU A 132 5.10 4.19 3.92
CA LEU A 132 4.17 4.17 2.79
C LEU A 132 4.03 5.56 2.15
N GLU A 133 3.91 6.58 2.98
CA GLU A 133 3.87 7.98 2.55
C GLU A 133 5.11 8.37 1.73
N ASN A 134 6.29 8.12 2.28
CA ASN A 134 7.55 8.45 1.61
C ASN A 134 7.79 7.59 0.36
N PHE A 135 7.32 6.34 0.36
CA PHE A 135 7.40 5.45 -0.79
C PHE A 135 6.52 5.93 -1.93
N THR A 136 5.27 6.28 -1.64
CA THR A 136 4.27 6.67 -2.65
C THR A 136 4.55 8.04 -3.27
N ASP A 137 5.20 8.94 -2.55
CA ASP A 137 5.60 10.27 -3.04
C ASP A 137 6.46 10.25 -4.30
N LYS A 138 7.23 9.18 -4.51
CA LYS A 138 8.10 9.01 -5.68
C LYS A 138 7.29 8.84 -6.97
N TYR A 139 6.02 8.48 -6.87
CA TYR A 139 5.15 8.19 -8.01
C TYR A 139 4.18 9.37 -8.23
N LYS A 140 4.17 9.92 -9.45
CA LYS A 140 3.32 11.05 -9.85
C LYS A 140 1.87 10.61 -10.10
N GLY A 141 1.22 10.07 -9.07
CA GLY A 141 -0.12 9.51 -9.11
C GLY A 141 -0.13 8.04 -9.49
N ILE A 142 -0.62 7.21 -8.58
CA ILE A 142 -0.84 5.78 -8.81
C ILE A 142 -2.30 5.60 -9.16
N GLU A 143 -2.59 4.96 -10.30
CA GLU A 143 -3.97 4.61 -10.64
C GLU A 143 -4.57 3.70 -9.55
N LYS A 144 -5.80 3.98 -9.11
CA LYS A 144 -6.44 3.24 -8.01
C LYS A 144 -6.43 1.72 -8.23
N LYS A 145 -6.68 1.25 -9.45
CA LYS A 145 -6.64 -0.18 -9.82
C LYS A 145 -5.26 -0.84 -9.63
N ASN A 146 -4.19 -0.06 -9.72
CA ASN A 146 -2.83 -0.54 -9.58
C ASN A 146 -2.29 -0.37 -8.15
N PHE A 147 -2.98 0.41 -7.30
CA PHE A 147 -2.51 0.75 -5.95
C PHE A 147 -2.14 -0.47 -5.11
N ILE A 148 -2.86 -1.57 -5.25
CA ILE A 148 -2.58 -2.83 -4.55
C ILE A 148 -1.14 -3.32 -4.77
N TYR A 149 -0.62 -3.23 -6.00
CA TYR A 149 0.73 -3.68 -6.31
C TYR A 149 1.81 -2.78 -5.69
N TYR A 150 1.53 -1.48 -5.60
CA TYR A 150 2.44 -0.53 -4.93
C TYR A 150 2.39 -0.69 -3.42
N LEU A 151 1.21 -0.93 -2.85
CA LEU A 151 1.05 -1.21 -1.43
C LEU A 151 1.81 -2.49 -1.04
N LYS A 152 1.68 -3.58 -1.81
CA LYS A 152 2.43 -4.82 -1.55
C LYS A 152 3.93 -4.67 -1.81
N GLU A 153 4.35 -3.87 -2.79
CA GLU A 153 5.77 -3.54 -2.95
C GLU A 153 6.30 -2.81 -1.70
N CYS A 154 5.52 -1.87 -1.17
CA CYS A 154 5.87 -1.13 0.04
C CYS A 154 5.95 -2.06 1.26
N GLU A 155 4.96 -2.94 1.46
CA GLU A 155 4.94 -3.99 2.48
C GLU A 155 6.18 -4.87 2.40
N PHE A 156 6.48 -5.40 1.21
CA PHE A 156 7.65 -6.24 0.97
C PHE A 156 8.96 -5.51 1.30
N ARG A 157 9.05 -4.22 0.94
CA ARG A 157 10.22 -3.38 1.21
C ARG A 157 10.39 -3.06 2.69
N PHE A 158 9.30 -2.87 3.41
CA PHE A 158 9.32 -2.60 4.83
C PHE A 158 9.74 -3.83 5.63
N ASN A 159 9.21 -4.99 5.24
CA ASN A 159 9.39 -6.26 5.94
C ASN A 159 10.76 -6.91 5.75
N TYR A 160 11.41 -6.68 4.61
CA TYR A 160 12.65 -7.37 4.26
C TYR A 160 13.78 -6.41 3.96
N GLU A 161 14.95 -6.73 4.49
CA GLU A 161 16.21 -6.08 4.14
C GLU A 161 16.54 -6.28 2.66
N LYS A 162 17.32 -5.34 2.10
CA LYS A 162 17.62 -5.30 0.67
C LYS A 162 18.17 -6.63 0.14
N GLN A 163 19.16 -7.22 0.81
CA GLN A 163 19.77 -8.49 0.39
C GLN A 163 18.73 -9.60 0.36
N LYS A 164 17.89 -9.70 1.40
CA LYS A 164 16.85 -10.71 1.49
C LYS A 164 15.78 -10.55 0.41
N ARG A 165 15.43 -9.31 0.06
CA ARG A 165 14.51 -9.00 -1.05
C ARG A 165 15.05 -9.48 -2.39
N GLU A 166 16.34 -9.25 -2.64
CA GLU A 166 17.01 -9.67 -3.87
C GLU A 166 17.02 -11.19 -3.98
N GLU A 167 17.35 -11.91 -2.89
CA GLU A 167 17.28 -13.37 -2.82
C GLU A 167 15.88 -13.91 -3.13
N ILE A 168 14.85 -13.39 -2.42
CA ILE A 168 13.46 -13.85 -2.58
C ILE A 168 12.98 -13.60 -4.01
N LEU A 169 13.16 -12.38 -4.54
CA LEU A 169 12.71 -12.05 -5.89
C LEU A 169 13.44 -12.86 -6.96
N TRP A 170 14.73 -13.13 -6.77
CA TRP A 170 15.49 -13.97 -7.70
C TRP A 170 14.97 -15.40 -7.73
N ASP A 171 14.67 -15.98 -6.57
CA ASP A 171 14.11 -17.33 -6.48
C ASP A 171 12.71 -17.42 -7.07
N LEU A 172 11.84 -16.43 -6.79
CA LEU A 172 10.51 -16.36 -7.37
C LEU A 172 10.56 -16.18 -8.89
N TRP A 173 11.46 -15.32 -9.37
CA TRP A 173 11.62 -15.08 -10.80
C TRP A 173 12.09 -16.33 -11.54
N LYS A 174 13.10 -17.05 -11.03
CA LYS A 174 13.52 -18.34 -11.61
C LYS A 174 12.36 -19.33 -11.69
N LYS A 175 11.55 -19.44 -10.64
CA LYS A 175 10.38 -20.32 -10.62
C LYS A 175 9.32 -19.90 -11.64
N SER A 176 9.15 -18.61 -11.90
CA SER A 176 8.20 -18.12 -12.91
C SER A 176 8.60 -18.38 -14.37
N LEU A 177 9.85 -18.81 -14.61
CA LEU A 177 10.37 -19.15 -15.94
C LEU A 177 10.29 -20.64 -16.26
N LEU A 178 9.97 -21.48 -15.27
CA LEU A 178 9.79 -22.93 -15.39
C LEU A 178 8.31 -23.27 -15.60
#